data_AF-A0A941KW40-F1
#
_entry.id   AF-A0A941KW40-F1
#
_cell.length_a   1.000
_cell.length_b   1.000
_cell.length_c   1.000
_cell.angle_alpha   90.00
_cell.angle_beta   90.00
_cell.angle_gamma   90.00
#
_symmetry.space_group_name_H-M   'P 1'
#
loop_
_entity.id
_entity.type
_entity.pdbx_description
1 polymer ?
#
loop_
_entity_poly.entity_id
_entity_poly.type
_entity_poly.pdbx_seq_one_letter_code
_entity_poly.pdbx_strand_id
1 'polypeptide(L)' 'MKRNWIAVASADHVRTGRSGGFMQVCHGNSAPLRRVSPRDLVVYYSPVETLGNKVRLQAFTGAGCVKPGEVYVSGE' A
#
# COMPACT_ATOMS: atom_id res chain seq x y z
N MET A 1 -3.45 -16.35 12.94
CA MET A 1 -2.21 -16.52 12.14
C MET A 1 -1.90 -15.23 11.41
N LYS A 2 -0.62 -14.88 11.31
CA LYS A 2 -0.12 -13.72 10.57
C LYS A 2 -0.24 -13.95 9.05
N ARG A 3 -0.78 -12.99 8.31
CA ARG A 3 -0.87 -13.05 6.84
C ARG A 3 0.17 -12.15 6.18
N ASN A 4 0.46 -12.44 4.92
CA ASN A 4 1.35 -11.64 4.08
C ASN A 4 0.59 -11.19 2.83
N TRP A 5 0.74 -9.91 2.48
CA TRP A 5 0.01 -9.26 1.41
C TRP A 5 0.98 -8.62 0.40
N ILE A 6 0.58 -8.64 -0.87
CA ILE A 6 1.22 -7.83 -1.91
C ILE A 6 0.25 -6.71 -2.29
N ALA A 7 0.68 -5.48 -2.11
CA ALA A 7 0.00 -4.28 -2.57
C ALA A 7 0.60 -3.84 -3.90
N VAL A 8 -0.24 -3.43 -4.86
CA VAL A 8 0.20 -2.97 -6.18
C VAL A 8 -0.14 -1.49 -6.32
N ALA A 9 0.89 -0.65 -6.49
CA ALA A 9 0.76 0.79 -6.67
C ALA A 9 2.02 1.37 -7.34
N SER A 10 1.92 2.53 -7.99
CA SER A 10 3.09 3.22 -8.54
C SER A 10 4.09 3.64 -7.45
N ALA A 11 5.38 3.75 -7.78
CA ALA A 11 6.41 3.96 -6.78
C ALA A 11 6.33 5.33 -6.09
N ASP A 12 5.94 6.39 -6.80
CA ASP A 12 5.59 7.70 -6.23
C ASP A 12 4.50 7.60 -5.14
N HIS A 13 3.42 6.86 -5.39
CA HIS A 13 2.35 6.62 -4.43
C HIS A 13 2.86 5.90 -3.19
N VAL A 14 3.72 4.88 -3.38
CA VAL A 14 4.37 4.16 -2.28
C VAL A 14 5.27 5.10 -1.47
N ARG A 15 6.04 5.97 -2.11
CA ARG A 15 6.91 6.96 -1.43
C ARG A 15 6.08 7.90 -0.56
N THR A 16 4.96 8.40 -1.06
CA THR A 16 4.04 9.24 -0.27
C THR A 16 3.52 8.52 0.97
N GLY A 17 3.02 7.29 0.82
CA GLY A 17 2.54 6.49 1.95
C GLY A 17 3.64 6.21 2.98
N ARG A 18 4.86 5.89 2.52
CA ARG A 18 6.02 5.68 3.40
C ARG A 18 6.38 6.93 4.20
N SER A 19 6.45 8.09 3.55
CA SER A 19 6.75 9.36 4.22
C SER A 19 5.65 9.76 5.21
N GLY A 20 4.39 9.44 4.91
CA GLY A 20 3.25 9.68 5.80
C GLY A 20 3.00 8.59 6.85
N GLY A 21 3.73 7.48 6.81
CA GLY A 21 3.56 6.36 7.73
C GLY A 21 2.26 5.55 7.55
N PHE A 22 1.64 5.60 6.37
CA PHE A 22 0.39 4.89 6.07
C PHE A 22 0.47 4.06 4.78
N MET A 23 -0.44 3.10 4.64
CA MET A 23 -0.67 2.35 3.41
C MET A 23 -1.98 2.81 2.78
N GLN A 24 -1.96 3.07 1.48
CA GLN A 24 -3.16 3.34 0.68
C GLN A 24 -3.13 2.51 -0.59
N VAL A 25 -4.25 1.86 -0.92
CA VAL A 25 -4.44 1.02 -2.10
C VAL A 25 -5.90 1.11 -2.57
N CYS A 26 -6.22 0.45 -3.68
CA CYS A 26 -7.60 0.27 -4.16
C CYS A 26 -8.34 1.59 -4.44
N HIS A 27 -7.63 2.65 -4.82
CA HIS A 27 -8.20 3.98 -5.11
C HIS A 27 -9.09 4.53 -3.97
N GLY A 28 -8.74 4.23 -2.72
CA GLY A 28 -9.52 4.68 -1.54
C GLY A 28 -10.67 3.76 -1.14
N ASN A 29 -10.89 2.64 -1.84
CA ASN A 29 -11.87 1.66 -1.42
C ASN A 29 -11.39 0.91 -0.16
N SER A 30 -12.13 1.02 0.94
CA SER A 30 -11.78 0.43 2.23
C SER A 30 -12.05 -1.09 2.30
N ALA A 31 -12.95 -1.64 1.49
CA ALA A 31 -13.37 -3.04 1.62
C ALA A 31 -12.21 -4.05 1.47
N PRO A 32 -11.27 -3.90 0.51
CA PRO A 32 -10.09 -4.75 0.43
C PRO A 32 -9.18 -4.64 1.66
N LEU A 33 -9.02 -3.44 2.22
CA LEU A 33 -8.16 -3.15 3.38
C LEU A 33 -8.72 -3.71 4.68
N ARG A 34 -10.04 -3.81 4.83
CA ARG A 34 -10.69 -4.42 6.02
C ARG A 34 -10.33 -5.90 6.25
N ARG A 35 -9.71 -6.56 5.27
CA ARG A 35 -9.22 -7.94 5.39
C ARG A 35 -7.83 -8.02 6.04
N VAL A 36 -7.10 -6.90 6.09
CA VAL A 36 -5.77 -6.81 6.68
C VAL A 36 -5.91 -6.64 8.19
N SER A 37 -5.10 -7.37 8.94
CA SER A 37 -5.12 -7.34 10.41
C SER A 37 -3.81 -6.79 10.98
N PRO A 38 -3.81 -6.24 12.21
CA PRO A 38 -2.59 -5.89 12.90
C PRO A 38 -1.59 -7.06 12.91
N ARG A 39 -0.31 -6.74 12.73
CA ARG A 39 0.82 -7.67 12.58
C ARG A 39 0.96 -8.36 11.23
N ASP A 40 0.01 -8.21 10.30
CA ASP A 40 0.20 -8.67 8.93
C ASP A 40 1.37 -7.92 8.26
N LEU A 41 2.06 -8.60 7.34
CA LEU A 41 3.08 -7.96 6.51
C LEU A 41 2.49 -7.53 5.18
N VAL A 42 2.89 -6.35 4.72
CA VAL A 42 2.59 -5.85 3.39
C VAL A 42 3.89 -5.54 2.68
N VAL A 43 4.01 -6.03 1.44
CA VAL A 43 5.06 -5.62 0.51
C VAL A 43 4.40 -4.93 -0.68
N TYR A 44 4.93 -3.79 -1.08
CA TYR A 44 4.52 -3.06 -2.28
C TYR A 44 5.33 -3.51 -3.48
N TYR A 45 4.63 -3.91 -4.54
CA TYR A 45 5.16 -4.07 -5.88
C TYR A 45 4.72 -2.89 -6.75
N SER A 46 5.67 -2.26 -7.45
CA SER A 46 5.42 -1.14 -8.32
C SER A 46 5.69 -1.50 -9.78
N PRO A 47 4.64 -1.67 -10.60
CA PRO A 47 4.78 -1.91 -12.03
C PRO A 47 5.45 -0.72 -12.75
N VAL A 48 5.13 0.49 -12.29
CA VAL A 48 5.57 1.77 -12.86
C VAL A 48 6.10 2.72 -11.79
N GLU A 49 6.92 3.68 -12.21
CA GLU A 49 7.46 4.68 -11.28
C GLU A 49 6.45 5.76 -10.88
N THR A 50 5.70 6.31 -11.84
CA THR A 50 4.72 7.39 -11.62
C THR A 50 3.37 6.95 -12.12
N LEU A 51 2.31 7.29 -11.39
CA LEU A 51 0.95 6.98 -11.82
C LEU A 51 0.66 7.61 -13.20
N GLY A 52 0.06 6.82 -14.10
CA GLY A 52 -0.29 7.28 -15.46
C GLY A 52 0.87 7.31 -16.45
N ASN A 53 2.11 7.06 -16.01
CA ASN A 53 3.25 6.91 -16.92
C ASN A 53 3.37 5.45 -17.42
N LYS A 54 4.11 5.26 -18.52
CA LYS A 54 4.45 3.94 -19.08
C LYS A 54 5.88 3.50 -18.71
N VAL A 55 6.57 4.24 -17.84
CA VAL A 55 7.94 3.94 -17.45
C VAL A 55 7.90 2.75 -16.50
N ARG A 56 8.43 1.63 -16.97
CA ARG A 56 8.47 0.37 -16.24
C ARG A 56 9.44 0.47 -15.07
N LEU A 57 8.98 0.07 -13.89
CA LEU A 57 9.83 -0.13 -12.72
C LEU A 57 9.93 -1.61 -12.33
N GLN A 58 8.78 -2.29 -12.19
CA GLN A 58 8.68 -3.73 -11.87
C GLN A 58 9.56 -4.17 -10.69
N ALA A 59 9.50 -3.43 -9.59
CA ALA A 59 10.29 -3.71 -8.40
C ALA A 59 9.44 -3.70 -7.13
N PHE A 60 9.93 -4.35 -6.08
CA PHE A 60 9.41 -4.14 -4.74
C PHE A 60 9.95 -2.83 -4.19
N THR A 61 9.06 -1.93 -3.77
CA THR A 61 9.39 -0.52 -3.45
C THR A 61 9.08 -0.13 -2.00
N GLY A 62 8.36 -0.99 -1.28
CA GLY A 62 8.00 -0.76 0.11
C GLY A 62 7.71 -2.06 0.83
N ALA A 63 7.94 -2.07 2.13
CA ALA A 63 7.52 -3.16 3.01
C ALA A 63 7.18 -2.57 4.38
N GLY A 64 6.24 -3.20 5.07
CA GLY A 64 5.81 -2.76 6.38
C GLY A 64 5.02 -3.82 7.14
N CYS A 65 4.89 -3.59 8.44
CA CYS A 65 4.04 -4.36 9.33
C CYS A 65 2.85 -3.50 9.71
N VAL A 66 1.65 -4.07 9.63
CA VAL A 66 0.40 -3.37 9.94
C VAL A 66 0.34 -3.12 11.43
N LYS A 67 0.25 -1.85 11.81
CA LYS A 67 0.05 -1.43 13.20
C LYS A 67 -1.43 -1.57 13.58
N PRO A 68 -1.75 -1.67 14.88
CA PRO A 68 -3.13 -1.47 15.35
C PRO A 68 -3.68 -0.13 14.87
N GLY A 69 -4.94 -0.11 14.43
CA GLY A 69 -5.61 1.09 13.92
C GLY A 69 -6.83 0.71 13.07
N GLU A 70 -7.65 1.71 12.76
CA GLU A 70 -8.81 1.54 11.88
C GLU A 70 -8.46 1.87 10.44
N VAL A 71 -9.18 1.24 9.49
CA VAL A 71 -9.12 1.63 8.08
C VAL A 71 -9.95 2.88 7.89
N TYR A 72 -9.33 3.95 7.41
CA TYR A 72 -9.98 5.23 7.12
C TYR A 72 -9.87 5.57 5.62
N VAL A 73 -10.78 6.41 5.14
CA VAL A 73 -10.75 6.96 3.77
C VAL A 73 -10.24 8.40 3.86
N SER A 74 -9.31 8.79 2.99
CA SER A 74 -8.84 10.18 2.93
C SER A 74 -9.99 11.09 2.47
N GLY A 75 -10.52 11.93 3.38
CA GLY A 75 -11.64 12.82 3.09
C GLY A 75 -12.60 13.04 4.27
N GLU A 76 -12.47 12.26 5.35
CA GLU A 76 -13.05 12.54 6.68
C GLU A 76 -11.99 13.05 7.66
#